data_AF-A0AA95KLV7-F1
#
_entry.id   AF-A0AA95KLV7-F1
#
_cell.length_a   1.000
_cell.length_b   1.000
_cell.length_c   1.000
_cell.angle_alpha   90.00
_cell.angle_beta   90.00
_cell.angle_gamma   90.00
#
_symmetry.space_group_name_H-M   'P 1'
#
loop_
_entity.id
_entity.type
_entity.pdbx_description
1 polymer ?
#
loop_
_entity_poly.entity_id
_entity_poly.type
_entity_poly.pdbx_seq_one_letter_code
_entity_poly.pdbx_strand_id
1 'polypeptide(L)'
;MKLISTVLSLTLISLSTTALADCSPASEAAALKFVNSYIGYLNKDAADSEQWVATNQQLTPEFKAAYKKLVTDARKTDPELGLGFDPILDAQDYVDKFTDITNCNAKTGVIWVSGKWNGSASTMQVAVLPKNIKNKWLIQGAGVINIPKKQQAPRD
;
A
#
# COMPACT_ATOMS: atom_id res chain seq x y z
N MET A 1 -64.17 8.32 -23.54
CA MET A 1 -63.22 7.19 -23.35
C MET A 1 -61.84 7.81 -23.15
N LYS A 2 -61.33 7.92 -21.92
CA LYS A 2 -60.00 8.47 -21.61
C LYS A 2 -59.18 7.34 -20.98
N LEU A 3 -58.16 6.87 -21.70
CA LEU A 3 -57.17 5.92 -21.20
C LEU A 3 -56.17 6.69 -20.33
N ILE A 4 -56.12 6.35 -19.04
CA ILE A 4 -55.08 6.80 -18.11
C ILE A 4 -53.98 5.74 -18.18
N SER A 5 -52.85 6.08 -18.79
CA SER A 5 -51.68 5.21 -18.89
C SER A 5 -50.81 5.42 -17.65
N THR A 6 -50.86 4.48 -16.71
CA THR A 6 -50.02 4.48 -15.51
C THR A 6 -48.60 4.07 -15.90
N VAL A 7 -47.64 5.00 -15.80
CA VAL A 7 -46.21 4.69 -15.95
C VAL A 7 -45.67 4.31 -14.57
N LEU A 8 -45.39 3.02 -14.38
CA LEU A 8 -44.72 2.50 -13.20
C LEU A 8 -43.20 2.68 -13.40
N SER A 9 -42.64 3.76 -12.88
CA SER A 9 -41.20 4.00 -12.89
C SER A 9 -40.51 3.11 -11.86
N LEU A 10 -39.86 2.05 -12.33
CA LEU A 10 -39.01 1.17 -11.51
C LEU A 10 -37.64 1.83 -11.30
N THR A 11 -37.45 2.51 -10.18
CA THR A 11 -36.14 3.05 -9.78
C THR A 11 -35.20 1.90 -9.39
N LEU A 12 -34.21 1.61 -10.22
CA LEU A 12 -33.07 0.76 -9.85
C LEU A 12 -32.26 1.47 -8.75
N ILE A 13 -32.33 0.95 -7.54
CA ILE A 13 -31.40 1.31 -6.46
C ILE A 13 -30.07 0.64 -6.80
N SER A 14 -29.11 1.40 -7.30
CA SER A 14 -27.74 0.94 -7.44
C SER A 14 -27.13 0.76 -6.06
N LEU A 15 -27.10 -0.48 -5.56
CA LEU A 15 -26.27 -0.84 -4.41
C LEU A 15 -24.82 -0.56 -4.79
N SER A 16 -24.30 0.56 -4.28
CA SER A 16 -22.89 0.86 -4.32
C SER A 16 -22.22 -0.19 -3.44
N THR A 17 -21.64 -1.22 -4.05
CA THR A 17 -20.79 -2.18 -3.35
C THR A 17 -19.58 -1.40 -2.86
N THR A 18 -19.66 -0.87 -1.64
CA THR A 18 -18.47 -0.48 -0.90
C THR A 18 -17.63 -1.74 -0.82
N ALA A 19 -16.57 -1.79 -1.63
CA ALA A 19 -15.59 -2.86 -1.56
C ALA A 19 -15.14 -2.93 -0.10
N LEU A 20 -15.58 -3.98 0.60
CA LEU A 20 -15.15 -4.22 1.96
C LEU A 20 -13.63 -4.35 1.91
N ALA A 21 -12.98 -3.76 2.91
CA ALA A 21 -11.57 -3.99 3.16
C ALA A 21 -11.28 -5.50 3.18
N ASP A 22 -10.23 -5.91 2.48
CA ASP A 22 -9.96 -7.31 2.21
C ASP A 22 -8.73 -7.79 3.01
N CYS A 23 -9.00 -8.61 4.02
CA CYS A 23 -8.01 -9.31 4.83
C CYS A 23 -7.93 -10.80 4.46
N SER A 24 -8.18 -11.15 3.19
CA SER A 24 -8.08 -12.53 2.73
C SER A 24 -6.62 -13.00 2.65
N PRO A 25 -6.37 -14.31 2.65
CA PRO A 25 -5.03 -14.86 2.42
C PRO A 25 -4.38 -14.34 1.12
N ALA A 26 -5.18 -14.00 0.12
CA ALA A 26 -4.68 -13.46 -1.15
C ALA A 26 -4.18 -12.01 -1.02
N SER A 27 -4.88 -11.16 -0.25
CA SER A 27 -4.42 -9.79 0.01
C SER A 27 -3.19 -9.77 0.93
N GLU A 28 -3.17 -10.62 1.94
CA GLU A 28 -2.01 -10.84 2.83
C GLU A 28 -0.77 -11.30 2.06
N ALA A 29 -0.93 -12.31 1.20
CA ALA A 29 0.14 -12.79 0.32
C ALA A 29 0.62 -11.69 -0.65
N ALA A 30 -0.29 -10.85 -1.15
CA ALA A 30 0.10 -9.72 -1.99
C ALA A 30 0.92 -8.68 -1.23
N ALA A 31 0.56 -8.36 0.02
CA ALA A 31 1.31 -7.46 0.88
C ALA A 31 2.72 -7.99 1.15
N LEU A 32 2.83 -9.26 1.58
CA LEU A 32 4.10 -9.89 1.91
C LEU A 32 5.00 -10.03 0.67
N LYS A 33 4.42 -10.39 -0.48
CA LYS A 33 5.13 -10.47 -1.76
C LYS A 33 5.66 -9.10 -2.19
N PHE A 34 4.87 -8.06 -2.04
CA PHE A 34 5.27 -6.70 -2.41
C PHE A 34 6.48 -6.24 -1.62
N VAL A 35 6.43 -6.29 -0.29
CA VAL A 35 7.52 -5.80 0.56
C VAL A 35 8.80 -6.58 0.30
N ASN A 36 8.72 -7.91 0.21
CA ASN A 36 9.89 -8.73 -0.10
C ASN A 36 10.43 -8.52 -1.53
N SER A 37 9.57 -8.17 -2.49
CA SER A 37 10.04 -7.78 -3.84
C SER A 37 10.80 -6.45 -3.81
N TYR A 38 10.43 -5.53 -2.92
CA TYR A 38 11.14 -4.27 -2.74
C TYR A 38 12.48 -4.49 -2.03
N ILE A 39 12.52 -5.29 -0.96
CA ILE A 39 13.78 -5.69 -0.31
C ILE A 39 14.72 -6.39 -1.29
N GLY A 40 14.18 -7.31 -2.12
CA GLY A 40 14.97 -7.96 -3.16
C GLY A 40 15.47 -7.03 -4.27
N TYR A 41 14.84 -5.86 -4.44
CA TYR A 41 15.36 -4.79 -5.29
C TYR A 41 16.48 -4.02 -4.59
N LEU A 42 16.26 -3.61 -3.33
CA LEU A 42 17.24 -2.89 -2.51
C LEU A 42 18.58 -3.65 -2.40
N ASN A 43 18.53 -4.97 -2.20
CA ASN A 43 19.71 -5.82 -2.07
C ASN A 43 20.52 -6.02 -3.36
N LYS A 44 20.10 -5.48 -4.51
CA LYS A 44 20.79 -5.62 -5.80
C LYS A 44 21.46 -4.32 -6.26
N ASP A 45 21.99 -3.53 -5.32
CA ASP A 45 22.51 -2.17 -5.56
C ASP A 45 21.45 -1.23 -6.15
N ALA A 46 20.31 -1.10 -5.46
CA ALA A 46 19.22 -0.21 -5.84
C ALA A 46 19.64 1.26 -5.97
N ALA A 47 19.99 1.66 -7.19
CA ALA A 47 20.40 3.03 -7.49
C ALA A 47 19.24 4.04 -7.54
N ASP A 48 17.99 3.59 -7.75
CA ASP A 48 16.87 4.50 -8.03
C ASP A 48 15.49 3.92 -7.68
N SER A 49 15.09 4.08 -6.41
CA SER A 49 13.76 3.71 -5.94
C SER A 49 12.63 4.44 -6.68
N GLU A 50 12.86 5.63 -7.25
CA GLU A 50 11.83 6.32 -8.03
C GLU A 50 11.55 5.59 -9.34
N GLN A 51 12.62 5.18 -10.03
CA GLN A 51 12.51 4.42 -11.27
C GLN A 51 11.87 3.05 -11.02
N TRP A 52 12.21 2.40 -9.90
CA TRP A 52 11.53 1.17 -9.49
C TRP A 52 10.03 1.40 -9.29
N VAL A 53 9.63 2.43 -8.55
CA VAL A 53 8.22 2.77 -8.34
C VAL A 53 7.52 3.10 -9.66
N ALA A 54 8.15 3.89 -10.53
CA ALA A 54 7.57 4.30 -11.80
C ALA A 54 7.26 3.09 -12.71
N THR A 55 8.14 2.09 -12.74
CA THR A 55 8.05 0.94 -13.64
C THR A 55 7.36 -0.28 -13.04
N ASN A 56 7.24 -0.38 -11.71
CA ASN A 56 6.67 -1.56 -11.07
C ASN A 56 5.17 -1.73 -11.40
N GLN A 57 4.81 -2.90 -11.92
CA GLN A 57 3.45 -3.25 -12.32
C GLN A 57 2.55 -3.70 -11.16
N GLN A 58 3.12 -3.96 -9.98
CA GLN A 58 2.38 -4.26 -8.76
C GLN A 58 1.80 -3.00 -8.10
N LEU A 59 2.20 -1.80 -8.54
CA LEU A 59 1.76 -0.54 -7.96
C LEU A 59 0.61 0.06 -8.75
N THR A 60 -0.38 0.58 -8.03
CA THR A 60 -1.46 1.38 -8.62
C THR A 60 -0.94 2.72 -9.16
N PRO A 61 -1.58 3.33 -10.17
CA PRO A 61 -1.25 4.68 -10.62
C PRO A 61 -1.25 5.71 -9.48
N GLU A 62 -2.21 5.60 -8.56
CA GLU A 62 -2.36 6.48 -7.41
C GLU A 62 -1.23 6.32 -6.38
N PHE A 63 -0.70 5.10 -6.20
CA PHE A 63 0.52 4.89 -5.42
C PHE A 63 1.68 5.66 -6.03
N LYS A 64 1.91 5.51 -7.34
CA LYS A 64 3.03 6.14 -8.06
C LYS A 64 2.94 7.66 -7.99
N ALA A 65 1.74 8.21 -8.16
CA ALA A 65 1.49 9.63 -8.04
C ALA A 65 1.76 10.16 -6.62
N ALA A 66 1.30 9.44 -5.59
CA ALA A 66 1.51 9.81 -4.19
C ALA A 66 2.99 9.75 -3.80
N TYR A 67 3.71 8.70 -4.20
CA TYR A 67 5.15 8.58 -4.00
C TYR A 67 5.90 9.75 -4.64
N LYS A 68 5.66 10.01 -5.93
CA LYS A 68 6.33 11.09 -6.66
C LYS A 68 6.09 12.44 -6.00
N LYS A 69 4.84 12.73 -5.61
CA LYS A 69 4.49 13.96 -4.91
C LYS A 69 5.24 14.07 -3.58
N LEU A 70 5.22 13.03 -2.77
CA LEU A 70 5.89 13.00 -1.47
C LEU A 70 7.39 13.30 -1.59
N VAL A 71 8.09 12.59 -2.48
CA VAL A 71 9.53 12.75 -2.66
C VAL A 71 9.87 14.12 -3.26
N THR A 72 9.09 14.59 -4.23
CA THR A 72 9.27 15.92 -4.83
C THR A 72 9.10 17.03 -3.79
N ASP A 73 8.07 16.96 -2.95
CA ASP A 73 7.80 17.97 -1.94
C ASP A 73 8.85 17.94 -0.82
N ALA A 74 9.34 16.75 -0.45
CA ALA A 74 10.43 16.60 0.50
C ALA A 74 11.72 17.25 0.00
N ARG A 75 12.12 17.00 -1.26
CA ARG A 75 13.30 17.64 -1.86
C ARG A 75 13.18 19.15 -2.03
N LYS A 76 11.97 19.67 -2.25
CA LYS A 76 11.74 21.13 -2.25
C LYS A 76 11.92 21.74 -0.88
N THR A 77 11.57 20.99 0.17
CA THR A 77 11.66 21.43 1.55
C THR A 77 13.09 21.33 2.07
N ASP A 78 13.76 20.21 1.77
CA ASP A 78 15.15 19.93 2.13
C ASP A 78 15.85 19.29 0.91
N PRO A 79 16.57 20.07 0.09
CA PRO A 79 17.25 19.57 -1.09
C PRO A 79 18.40 18.60 -0.80
N GLU A 80 19.00 18.65 0.39
CA GLU A 80 20.15 17.82 0.75
C GLU A 80 19.70 16.46 1.29
N LEU A 81 18.70 16.46 2.17
CA LEU A 81 18.26 15.25 2.87
C LEU A 81 16.97 14.64 2.30
N GLY A 82 16.11 15.45 1.68
CA GLY A 82 14.80 15.03 1.21
C GLY A 82 13.94 14.50 2.36
N LEU A 83 13.60 13.21 2.33
CA LEU A 83 12.82 12.57 3.40
C LEU A 83 13.68 12.15 4.59
N GLY A 84 14.97 11.82 4.36
CA GLY A 84 15.84 11.21 5.38
C GLY A 84 15.49 9.77 5.78
N PHE A 85 14.54 9.12 5.10
CA PHE A 85 14.14 7.72 5.30
C PHE A 85 13.48 7.16 4.03
N ASP A 86 13.33 5.84 3.93
CA ASP A 86 12.59 5.19 2.85
C ASP A 86 11.08 5.28 3.09
N PRO A 87 10.28 5.91 2.20
CA PRO A 87 8.85 6.10 2.44
C PRO A 87 7.99 4.85 2.23
N ILE A 88 8.50 3.81 1.57
CA ILE A 88 7.81 2.53 1.35
C ILE A 88 7.92 1.65 2.60
N LEU A 89 9.10 1.65 3.22
CA LEU A 89 9.36 0.90 4.46
C LEU A 89 9.05 1.72 5.72
N ASP A 90 8.97 3.04 5.60
CA ASP A 90 8.88 3.98 6.73
C ASP A 90 10.02 3.77 7.74
N ALA A 91 11.27 3.65 7.24
CA ALA A 91 12.46 3.40 8.05
C ALA A 91 13.75 3.85 7.36
N GLN A 92 14.85 3.94 8.11
CA GLN A 92 16.20 4.20 7.55
C GLN A 92 16.94 2.92 7.15
N ASP A 93 16.70 1.82 7.87
CA ASP A 93 17.29 0.51 7.63
C ASP A 93 16.18 -0.55 7.55
N TYR A 94 16.52 -1.76 7.11
CA TYR A 94 15.53 -2.81 6.91
C TYR A 94 16.04 -4.22 7.24
N VAL A 95 15.10 -5.06 7.67
CA VAL A 95 15.33 -6.49 7.86
C VAL A 95 15.52 -7.22 6.53
N ASP A 96 16.31 -8.30 6.52
CA ASP A 96 16.57 -9.11 5.32
C ASP A 96 15.31 -9.64 4.65
N LYS A 97 14.26 -9.90 5.44
CA LYS A 97 13.02 -10.50 4.96
C LYS A 97 11.85 -10.24 5.92
N PHE A 98 10.68 -10.03 5.33
CA PHE A 98 9.40 -10.04 6.04
C PHE A 98 8.77 -11.43 5.93
N THR A 99 8.33 -11.99 7.05
CA THR A 99 7.87 -13.38 7.15
C THR A 99 6.44 -13.52 7.62
N ASP A 100 5.91 -12.53 8.34
CA ASP A 100 4.66 -12.68 9.07
C ASP A 100 3.67 -11.56 8.77
N ILE A 101 2.39 -11.87 8.94
CA ILE A 101 1.29 -10.90 9.02
C ILE A 101 0.96 -10.73 10.50
N THR A 102 1.08 -9.50 10.99
CA THR A 102 0.85 -9.21 12.42
C THR A 102 -0.52 -8.64 12.69
N ASN A 103 -1.11 -7.96 11.70
CA ASN A 103 -2.45 -7.41 11.82
C ASN A 103 -3.05 -7.14 10.44
N CYS A 104 -4.38 -7.15 10.37
CA CYS A 104 -5.14 -6.58 9.27
C CYS A 104 -6.33 -5.78 9.80
N ASN A 105 -6.46 -4.53 9.38
CA ASN A 105 -7.59 -3.70 9.75
C ASN A 105 -8.75 -3.96 8.78
N ALA A 106 -9.71 -4.78 9.20
CA ALA A 106 -10.88 -5.16 8.40
C ALA A 106 -11.83 -4.00 8.01
N LYS A 107 -11.60 -2.77 8.49
CA LYS A 107 -12.33 -1.58 8.03
C LYS A 107 -11.64 -0.88 6.86
N THR A 108 -10.33 -0.98 6.77
CA THR A 108 -9.51 -0.17 5.84
C THR A 108 -8.70 -1.01 4.86
N GLY A 109 -8.45 -2.27 5.18
CA GLY A 109 -7.68 -3.21 4.36
C GLY A 109 -6.16 -3.00 4.50
N VAL A 110 -5.73 -2.17 5.46
CA VAL A 110 -4.31 -2.04 5.77
C VAL A 110 -3.85 -3.32 6.46
N ILE A 111 -2.73 -3.86 6.03
CA ILE A 111 -2.08 -5.08 6.50
C ILE A 111 -0.70 -4.71 7.02
N TRP A 112 -0.34 -5.20 8.21
CA TRP A 112 0.98 -5.01 8.79
C TRP A 112 1.79 -6.27 8.60
N VAL A 113 2.79 -6.19 7.73
CA VAL A 113 3.79 -7.26 7.57
C VAL A 113 4.92 -7.04 8.57
N SER A 114 5.53 -8.11 9.08
CA SER A 114 6.70 -8.00 9.95
C SER A 114 7.85 -8.92 9.55
N GLY A 115 9.06 -8.50 9.88
CA GLY A 115 10.26 -9.32 9.82
C GLY A 115 11.13 -9.11 11.05
N LYS A 116 12.15 -9.96 11.22
CA LYS A 116 13.06 -9.93 12.37
C LYS A 116 14.48 -9.60 11.92
N TRP A 117 15.19 -8.88 12.78
CA TRP A 117 16.62 -8.66 12.62
C TRP A 117 17.39 -9.92 12.98
N ASN A 118 18.35 -10.33 12.15
CA ASN A 118 19.16 -11.51 12.41
C ASN A 118 19.93 -11.34 13.74
N GLY A 119 19.84 -12.34 14.62
CA GLY A 119 20.51 -12.32 15.92
C GLY A 119 19.88 -11.36 16.95
N SER A 120 18.67 -10.83 16.69
CA SER A 120 17.97 -9.92 17.60
C SER A 120 16.52 -10.34 17.83
N ALA A 121 15.96 -9.94 18.98
CA ALA A 121 14.55 -10.08 19.28
C ALA A 121 13.69 -8.97 18.64
N SER A 122 14.33 -7.92 18.10
CA SER A 122 13.65 -6.79 17.47
C SER A 122 12.98 -7.19 16.17
N THR A 123 11.81 -6.62 15.93
CA THR A 123 11.02 -6.79 14.71
C THR A 123 10.83 -5.46 14.02
N MET A 124 10.83 -5.48 12.70
CA MET A 124 10.39 -4.36 11.86
C MET A 124 8.98 -4.61 11.34
N GLN A 125 8.16 -3.57 11.25
CA GLN A 125 6.81 -3.64 10.67
C GLN A 125 6.63 -2.65 9.52
N VAL A 126 5.90 -3.07 8.48
CA VAL A 126 5.50 -2.19 7.38
C VAL A 126 4.00 -2.31 7.16
N ALA A 127 3.31 -1.18 7.17
CA ALA A 127 1.90 -1.10 6.81
C ALA A 127 1.75 -1.08 5.28
N VAL A 128 0.88 -1.91 4.73
CA VAL A 128 0.65 -2.09 3.29
C VAL A 128 -0.85 -2.09 3.02
N LEU A 129 -1.28 -1.46 1.94
CA LEU A 129 -2.68 -1.43 1.51
C LEU A 129 -2.82 -2.11 0.13
N PRO A 130 -3.11 -3.42 0.09
CA PRO A 130 -3.47 -4.11 -1.15
C PRO A 130 -4.84 -3.68 -1.65
N LYS A 131 -5.04 -3.74 -2.96
CA LYS A 131 -6.31 -3.43 -3.62
C LYS A 131 -6.54 -4.38 -4.79
N ASN A 132 -7.71 -5.02 -4.79
CA ASN A 132 -8.11 -5.86 -5.91
C ASN A 132 -8.66 -4.97 -7.04
N ILE A 133 -7.99 -4.99 -8.18
CA ILE A 133 -8.40 -4.28 -9.40
C ILE A 133 -8.48 -5.30 -10.53
N LYS A 134 -9.70 -5.57 -11.01
CA LYS A 134 -9.94 -6.53 -12.11
C LYS A 134 -9.29 -7.90 -11.84
N ASN A 135 -9.53 -8.47 -10.66
CA ASN A 135 -8.99 -9.75 -10.20
C ASN A 135 -7.45 -9.80 -10.08
N LYS A 136 -6.80 -8.64 -9.93
CA LYS A 136 -5.37 -8.55 -9.65
C LYS A 136 -5.14 -7.79 -8.35
N TRP A 137 -4.29 -8.32 -7.50
CA TRP A 137 -3.84 -7.64 -6.29
C TRP A 137 -2.71 -6.66 -6.63
N LEU A 138 -3.03 -5.38 -6.57
CA LEU A 138 -2.08 -4.27 -6.69
C LEU A 138 -1.92 -3.59 -5.33
N ILE A 139 -0.89 -2.76 -5.20
CA ILE A 139 -0.57 -2.03 -3.98
C ILE A 139 -0.97 -0.56 -4.15
N GLN A 140 -1.84 -0.13 -3.26
CA GLN A 140 -2.43 1.21 -3.21
C GLN A 140 -1.68 2.13 -2.24
N GLY A 141 -1.08 1.56 -1.20
CA GLY A 141 -0.25 2.26 -0.22
C GLY A 141 0.75 1.33 0.48
N ALA A 142 1.82 1.91 1.00
CA ALA A 142 2.84 1.24 1.81
C ALA A 142 3.62 2.26 2.64
N GLY A 143 4.07 1.90 3.84
CA GLY A 143 4.83 2.79 4.72
C GLY A 143 4.03 4.05 5.01
N VAL A 144 4.53 5.20 4.56
CA VAL A 144 3.82 6.50 4.68
C VAL A 144 2.97 6.86 3.45
N ILE A 145 3.10 6.12 2.35
CA ILE A 145 2.46 6.44 1.07
C ILE A 145 1.03 5.91 1.07
N ASN A 146 0.04 6.82 1.00
CA ASN A 146 -1.38 6.49 1.02
C ASN A 146 -1.85 5.65 2.22
N ILE A 147 -1.07 5.59 3.30
CA ILE A 147 -1.46 4.97 4.57
C ILE A 147 -1.84 6.07 5.57
N PRO A 148 -3.06 6.04 6.14
CA PRO A 148 -3.46 7.01 7.16
C PRO A 148 -2.50 7.00 8.35
N LYS A 149 -2.15 8.17 8.90
CA LYS A 149 -1.10 8.29 9.93
C LYS A 149 -1.30 7.37 11.15
N LYS A 150 -2.56 7.19 11.59
CA LYS A 150 -2.93 6.29 12.70
C LYS A 150 -2.78 4.80 12.39
N GLN A 151 -2.50 4.46 11.14
CA GLN A 151 -2.34 3.10 10.64
C GLN A 151 -0.94 2.85 10.06
N GLN A 152 -0.04 3.82 10.14
CA GLN A 152 1.37 3.57 9.82
C GLN A 152 1.96 2.70 10.93
N ALA A 153 2.92 1.85 10.58
CA ALA A 153 3.75 1.20 11.60
C ALA A 153 4.58 2.27 12.33
N PRO A 154 5.05 2.01 13.56
CA PRO A 154 6.12 2.81 14.15
C PRO A 154 7.30 2.86 13.18
N ARG A 155 7.85 4.05 12.97
CA ARG A 155 9.07 4.21 12.19
C ARG A 155 10.23 3.61 12.97
N ASP A 156 10.92 2.67 12.35
CA ASP A 156 12.18 2.10 12.84
C ASP A 156 13.38 2.98 12.45
#